data_AF-A0A1V3XIB5-F1
#
_entry.id   AF-A0A1V3XIB5-F1
#
_cell.length_a   1.000
_cell.length_b   1.000
_cell.length_c   1.000
_cell.angle_alpha   90.00
_cell.angle_beta   90.00
_cell.angle_gamma   90.00
#
_symmetry.space_group_name_H-M   'P 1'
#
loop_
_entity.id
_entity.type
_entity.pdbx_description
1 polymer ?
#
loop_
_entity_poly.entity_id
_entity_poly.type
_entity_poly.pdbx_seq_one_letter_code
_entity_poly.pdbx_strand_id
1 'polypeptide(L)'
;MTVLSEKGAPTPVAWTRMRVPRSLMGAIGTDAVAAAAHSSPLQAAYGQTIDRVSAHEMLSTTYASAEAPPPVQPPRGKYDPLPWPDENQVPPMPAPVEPKGPGMWEEILKNPTVKSAINTGVREITRSIFGTGRRRSK
;
A
#
# COMPACT_ATOMS: atom_id res chain seq x y z
N MET A 1 0.59 34.88 37.27
CA MET A 1 0.10 34.48 38.61
C MET A 1 -0.78 35.58 39.17
N THR A 2 -1.92 35.27 39.79
CA THR A 2 -2.71 36.23 40.58
C THR A 2 -2.62 35.83 42.05
N VAL A 3 -2.56 36.83 42.93
CA VAL A 3 -2.63 36.63 44.38
C VAL A 3 -3.73 37.51 44.93
N LEU A 4 -4.14 37.23 46.17
CA LEU A 4 -4.99 38.13 46.92
C LEU A 4 -4.12 39.12 47.69
N SER A 5 -4.54 40.37 47.77
CA SER A 5 -3.99 41.34 48.72
C SER A 5 -4.35 40.93 50.15
N GLU A 6 -3.73 41.54 51.15
CA GLU A 6 -4.01 41.29 52.58
C GLU A 6 -5.50 41.48 52.95
N LYS A 7 -6.22 42.29 52.17
CA LYS A 7 -7.66 42.55 52.32
C LYS A 7 -8.53 41.63 51.44
N GLY A 8 -7.94 40.63 50.79
CA GLY A 8 -8.64 39.67 49.95
C GLY A 8 -8.95 40.15 48.53
N ALA A 9 -8.45 41.31 48.09
CA ALA A 9 -8.72 41.81 46.73
C ALA A 9 -7.77 41.15 45.71
N PRO A 10 -8.26 40.65 44.55
CA PRO A 10 -7.40 40.05 43.54
C PRO A 10 -6.46 41.09 42.92
N THR A 11 -5.16 40.83 42.94
CA THR A 11 -4.16 41.72 42.32
C THR A 11 -4.10 41.52 40.80
N PRO A 12 -3.71 42.55 40.04
CA PRO A 12 -3.48 42.42 38.59
C PRO A 12 -2.55 41.25 38.25
N VAL A 13 -2.78 40.64 37.09
CA VAL A 13 -2.04 39.46 36.64
C VAL A 13 -0.58 39.82 36.40
N ALA A 14 0.33 39.18 37.16
CA ALA A 14 1.75 39.28 36.90
C ALA A 14 2.15 38.37 35.72
N TRP A 15 2.95 38.92 34.80
CA TRP A 15 3.58 38.17 33.70
C TRP A 15 4.70 37.30 34.27
N THR A 16 4.63 36.00 34.02
CA THR A 16 5.62 35.03 34.50
C THR A 16 6.30 34.39 33.31
N ARG A 17 7.64 34.43 33.28
CA ARG A 17 8.43 33.72 32.25
C ARG A 17 8.57 32.26 32.68
N MET A 18 8.19 31.33 31.80
CA MET A 18 8.37 29.89 32.02
C MET A 18 9.51 29.38 31.15
N ARG A 19 10.30 28.44 31.68
CA ARG A 19 11.35 27.77 30.91
C ARG A 19 10.78 26.58 30.14
N VAL A 20 11.21 26.42 28.88
CA VAL A 20 10.86 25.27 28.04
C VAL A 20 11.40 23.98 28.67
N PRO A 21 10.69 22.84 28.56
CA PRO A 21 11.22 21.53 28.92
C PRO A 21 12.55 21.25 28.21
N ARG A 22 13.51 20.65 28.92
CA ARG A 22 14.81 20.26 28.35
C ARG A 22 14.78 18.94 27.59
N SER A 23 13.72 18.16 27.73
CA SER A 23 13.58 16.91 27.01
C SER A 23 13.21 17.20 25.56
N LEU A 24 13.88 16.51 24.65
CA LEU A 24 13.49 16.43 23.26
C LEU A 24 12.51 15.26 23.13
N MET A 25 11.23 15.52 22.85
CA MET A 25 10.26 14.48 22.48
C MET A 25 10.34 14.13 20.97
N GLY A 26 11.52 14.32 20.37
CA GLY A 26 11.76 14.01 18.97
C GLY A 26 12.05 12.54 18.75
N ALA A 27 12.01 12.11 17.49
CA ALA A 27 12.50 10.78 17.12
C ALA A 27 13.98 10.64 17.52
N ILE A 28 14.36 9.43 17.90
CA ILE A 28 15.75 9.09 18.17
C ILE A 28 16.58 9.21 16.88
N GLY A 29 17.79 9.76 17.00
CA GLY A 29 18.68 9.99 15.86
C GLY A 29 19.15 8.68 15.21
N THR A 30 19.51 8.74 13.92
CA THR A 30 19.95 7.60 13.12
C THR A 30 21.10 6.83 13.77
N ASP A 31 22.04 7.54 14.39
CA ASP A 31 23.22 6.95 15.01
C ASP A 31 22.86 6.07 16.21
N ALA A 32 21.90 6.52 17.01
CA ALA A 32 21.43 5.77 18.16
C ALA A 32 20.56 4.57 17.73
N VAL A 33 19.82 4.68 16.62
CA VAL A 33 19.14 3.53 15.99
C VAL A 33 20.15 2.50 15.51
N ALA A 34 21.19 2.93 14.81
CA ALA A 34 22.24 2.05 14.31
C ALA A 34 22.98 1.35 15.47
N ALA A 35 23.36 2.10 16.51
CA ALA A 35 24.01 1.53 17.69
C ALA A 35 23.14 0.47 18.38
N ALA A 36 21.83 0.76 18.54
CA ALA A 36 20.88 -0.20 19.10
C ALA A 36 20.77 -1.47 18.23
N ALA A 37 20.64 -1.32 16.91
CA ALA A 37 20.59 -2.45 15.98
C ALA A 37 21.86 -3.32 16.06
N HIS A 38 23.04 -2.69 16.06
CA HIS A 38 24.32 -3.39 16.15
C HIS A 38 24.54 -4.12 17.48
N SER A 39 23.96 -3.63 18.58
CA SER A 39 24.05 -4.29 19.89
C SER A 39 23.18 -5.55 20.01
N SER A 40 22.26 -5.77 19.07
CA SER A 40 21.34 -6.91 19.11
C SER A 40 22.04 -8.24 18.78
N PRO A 41 21.71 -9.35 19.46
CA PRO A 41 22.22 -10.67 19.10
C PRO A 41 21.79 -11.10 17.68
N LEU A 42 20.68 -10.55 17.16
CA LEU A 42 20.20 -10.83 15.81
C LEU A 42 21.06 -10.18 14.72
N GLN A 43 21.92 -9.22 15.08
CA GLN A 43 22.80 -8.56 14.12
C GLN A 43 23.72 -9.57 13.41
N ALA A 44 24.13 -10.64 14.10
CA ALA A 44 24.96 -11.69 13.50
C ALA A 44 24.22 -12.46 12.39
N ALA A 45 22.91 -12.67 12.54
CA ALA A 45 22.11 -13.43 11.59
C ALA A 45 21.54 -12.55 10.46
N TYR A 46 21.09 -11.34 10.79
CA TYR A 46 20.30 -10.50 9.88
C TYR A 46 20.91 -9.12 9.60
N GLY A 47 22.08 -8.81 10.17
CA GLY A 47 22.71 -7.50 10.01
C GLY A 47 23.34 -7.24 8.63
N GLN A 48 23.42 -8.27 7.78
CA GLN A 48 24.00 -8.17 6.44
C GLN A 48 22.93 -7.83 5.41
N THR A 49 23.13 -6.76 4.65
CA THR A 49 22.31 -6.44 3.49
C THR A 49 22.64 -7.40 2.35
N ILE A 50 21.66 -8.20 1.93
CA ILE A 50 21.81 -9.12 0.80
C ILE A 50 21.16 -8.46 -0.42
N ASP A 51 21.97 -8.07 -1.39
CA ASP A 51 21.50 -7.58 -2.68
C ASP A 51 21.33 -8.78 -3.63
N ARG A 52 20.08 -9.17 -3.88
CA ARG A 52 19.74 -10.31 -4.74
C ARG A 52 19.32 -9.79 -6.10
N VAL A 53 19.61 -10.56 -7.15
CA VAL A 53 19.19 -10.23 -8.53
C VAL A 53 17.70 -9.93 -8.52
N SER A 54 17.36 -8.72 -8.96
CA SER A 54 15.97 -8.27 -8.95
C SER A 54 15.17 -9.01 -10.01
N ALA A 55 13.86 -9.15 -9.80
CA ALA A 55 12.98 -9.76 -10.80
C ALA A 55 13.10 -9.06 -12.17
N HIS A 56 13.32 -7.74 -12.18
CA HIS A 56 13.52 -6.98 -13.40
C HIS A 56 14.80 -7.40 -14.14
N GLU A 57 15.92 -7.56 -13.43
CA GLU A 57 17.18 -8.03 -14.02
C GLU A 57 17.06 -9.46 -14.54
N MET A 58 16.42 -10.35 -13.79
CA MET A 58 16.14 -11.73 -14.23
C MET A 58 15.28 -11.76 -15.50
N LEU A 59 14.21 -10.97 -15.54
CA LEU A 59 13.32 -10.88 -16.70
C LEU A 59 14.02 -10.25 -17.90
N SER A 60 14.74 -9.14 -17.70
CA SER A 60 15.48 -8.48 -18.77
C SER A 60 16.54 -9.40 -19.39
N THR A 61 17.23 -10.20 -18.57
CA THR A 61 18.21 -11.20 -19.04
C THR A 61 17.51 -12.30 -19.83
N THR A 62 16.34 -12.77 -19.35
CA THR A 62 15.52 -13.76 -20.05
C THR A 62 15.04 -13.26 -21.41
N TYR A 63 14.53 -12.02 -21.49
CA TYR A 63 14.05 -11.43 -22.75
C TYR A 63 15.18 -11.03 -23.69
N ALA A 64 16.33 -10.59 -23.17
CA ALA A 64 17.51 -10.27 -23.99
C ALA A 64 18.16 -11.53 -24.58
N SER A 65 18.03 -12.68 -23.89
CA SER A 65 18.55 -13.97 -24.37
C SER A 65 17.56 -14.69 -25.30
N ALA A 66 16.33 -14.21 -25.41
CA ALA A 66 15.29 -14.78 -26.27
C ALA A 66 14.97 -13.84 -27.44
N GLU A 67 15.54 -14.11 -28.62
CA GLU A 67 14.98 -13.62 -29.89
C GLU A 67 13.55 -14.19 -30.01
N ALA A 68 12.55 -13.35 -29.73
CA ALA A 68 11.25 -13.81 -29.24
C ALA A 68 10.35 -14.50 -30.30
N PRO A 69 9.83 -15.72 -30.04
CA PRO A 69 8.54 -16.17 -30.57
C PRO A 69 7.38 -15.46 -29.84
N PRO A 70 6.17 -15.40 -30.42
CA PRO A 70 5.02 -14.72 -29.83
C PRO A 70 4.63 -15.32 -28.46
N PRO A 71 4.07 -14.51 -27.54
CA PRO A 71 3.76 -14.95 -26.18
C PRO A 71 2.69 -16.04 -26.19
N VAL A 72 3.11 -17.27 -25.94
CA VAL A 72 2.19 -18.38 -25.63
C VAL A 72 1.71 -18.16 -24.21
N GLN A 73 0.45 -17.77 -24.06
CA GLN A 73 -0.21 -17.71 -22.75
C GLN A 73 -0.26 -19.14 -22.19
N PRO A 74 0.35 -19.41 -21.01
CA PRO A 74 0.20 -20.72 -20.41
C PRO A 74 -1.29 -20.96 -20.10
N PRO A 75 -1.83 -22.17 -20.35
CA PRO A 75 -3.17 -22.48 -19.91
C PRO A 75 -3.24 -22.26 -18.39
N ARG A 76 -4.23 -21.49 -17.92
CA ARG A 76 -4.50 -21.34 -16.48
C ARG A 76 -4.88 -22.71 -15.92
N GLY A 77 -3.90 -23.48 -15.45
CA GLY A 77 -4.12 -24.84 -15.02
C GLY A 77 -2.94 -25.40 -14.23
N LYS A 78 -3.16 -25.51 -12.92
CA LYS A 78 -2.44 -26.32 -11.91
C LYS A 78 -0.97 -25.96 -11.69
N TYR A 79 -0.70 -25.39 -10.51
CA TYR A 79 0.64 -25.19 -9.95
C TYR A 79 1.40 -26.53 -9.87
N ASP A 80 2.73 -26.45 -9.99
CA ASP A 80 3.61 -27.57 -9.65
C ASP A 80 3.36 -28.00 -8.18
N PRO A 81 3.25 -29.32 -7.90
CA PRO A 81 3.02 -29.79 -6.55
C PRO A 81 4.20 -29.42 -5.65
N LEU A 82 3.90 -28.79 -4.51
CA LEU A 82 4.87 -28.43 -3.48
C LEU A 82 5.43 -29.71 -2.81
N PRO A 83 6.67 -29.70 -2.29
CA PRO A 83 7.37 -30.89 -1.76
C PRO A 83 6.92 -31.27 -0.33
N TRP A 84 5.62 -31.21 -0.04
CA TRP A 84 5.07 -31.66 1.24
C TRP A 84 4.58 -33.10 1.13
N PRO A 85 4.71 -33.93 2.18
CA PRO A 85 4.19 -35.29 2.18
C PRO A 85 2.66 -35.29 1.99
N ASP A 86 2.15 -36.11 1.08
CA ASP A 86 0.71 -36.25 0.74
C ASP A 86 -0.17 -36.85 1.86
N GLU A 87 0.31 -36.90 3.10
CA GLU A 87 -0.37 -37.57 4.22
C GLU A 87 -1.50 -36.76 4.85
N ASN A 88 -1.70 -35.52 4.42
CA ASN A 88 -2.83 -34.71 4.87
C ASN A 88 -4.09 -35.12 4.11
N GLN A 89 -4.80 -36.13 4.60
CA GLN A 89 -6.18 -36.43 4.17
C GLN A 89 -7.06 -35.22 4.48
N VAL A 90 -7.18 -34.32 3.51
CA VAL A 90 -8.12 -33.21 3.56
C VAL A 90 -9.53 -33.82 3.60
N PRO A 91 -10.35 -33.52 4.61
CA PRO A 91 -11.73 -34.01 4.64
C PRO A 91 -12.43 -33.56 3.35
N PRO A 92 -13.33 -34.39 2.77
CA PRO A 92 -14.00 -34.05 1.53
C PRO A 92 -14.69 -32.69 1.70
N MET A 93 -14.29 -31.72 0.88
CA MET A 93 -14.90 -30.40 0.91
C MET A 93 -16.41 -30.53 0.67
N PRO A 94 -17.24 -29.75 1.38
CA PRO A 94 -18.66 -29.67 1.07
C PRO A 94 -18.85 -29.24 -0.38
N ALA A 95 -19.88 -29.77 -1.04
CA ALA A 95 -20.19 -29.43 -2.43
C ALA A 95 -20.27 -27.89 -2.58
N PRO A 96 -19.58 -27.30 -3.59
CA PRO A 96 -19.64 -25.86 -3.83
C PRO A 96 -21.10 -25.43 -3.97
N VAL A 97 -21.54 -24.50 -3.12
CA VAL A 97 -22.82 -23.83 -3.29
C VAL A 97 -22.73 -23.03 -4.58
N GLU A 98 -23.44 -23.46 -5.61
CA GLU A 98 -23.52 -22.71 -6.86
C GLU A 98 -24.05 -21.30 -6.52
N PRO A 99 -23.31 -20.23 -6.87
CA PRO A 99 -23.83 -18.89 -6.68
C PRO A 99 -25.10 -18.78 -7.51
N LYS A 100 -26.22 -18.51 -6.82
CA LYS A 100 -27.50 -18.17 -7.45
C LYS A 100 -27.21 -17.17 -8.56
N GLY A 101 -27.66 -17.48 -9.78
CA GLY A 101 -27.26 -16.81 -11.01
C GLY A 101 -27.30 -15.28 -10.95
N PRO A 102 -26.62 -14.60 -11.90
CA PRO A 102 -26.36 -13.17 -11.83
C PRO A 102 -27.63 -12.41 -11.48
N GLY A 103 -27.57 -11.62 -10.39
CA GLY A 103 -28.67 -10.73 -10.06
C GLY A 103 -28.95 -9.81 -11.24
N MET A 104 -30.22 -9.45 -11.46
CA MET A 104 -30.68 -8.61 -12.58
C MET A 104 -29.81 -7.36 -12.81
N TRP A 105 -29.21 -6.82 -11.74
CA TRP A 105 -28.26 -5.71 -11.79
C TRP A 105 -26.96 -6.00 -12.55
N GLU A 106 -26.45 -7.22 -12.47
CA GLU A 106 -25.22 -7.62 -13.13
C GLU A 106 -25.40 -7.87 -14.63
N GLU A 107 -26.60 -8.28 -15.04
CA GLU A 107 -26.96 -8.39 -16.46
C GLU A 107 -27.08 -7.00 -17.12
N ILE A 108 -27.66 -6.03 -16.40
CA ILE A 108 -27.73 -4.62 -16.83
C ILE A 108 -26.31 -4.02 -16.95
N LEU A 109 -25.42 -4.32 -16.00
CA LEU A 109 -24.02 -3.85 -16.02
C LEU A 109 -23.17 -4.54 -17.10
N LYS A 110 -23.53 -5.74 -17.57
CA LYS A 110 -22.80 -6.47 -18.62
C LYS A 110 -23.15 -6.01 -20.03
N ASN A 111 -24.24 -5.28 -20.23
CA ASN A 111 -24.64 -4.79 -21.54
C ASN A 111 -23.63 -3.74 -22.09
N PRO A 112 -23.02 -3.97 -23.27
CA PRO A 112 -22.00 -3.08 -23.85
C PRO A 112 -22.47 -1.63 -24.09
N THR A 113 -23.76 -1.39 -24.29
CA THR A 113 -24.32 -0.04 -24.40
C THR A 113 -24.33 0.71 -23.06
N VAL A 114 -24.57 0.02 -21.94
CA VAL A 114 -24.51 0.65 -20.60
C VAL A 114 -23.06 0.91 -20.19
N LYS A 115 -22.15 -0.03 -20.44
CA LYS A 115 -20.71 0.15 -20.16
C LYS A 115 -20.10 1.32 -20.93
N SER A 116 -20.47 1.50 -22.19
CA SER A 116 -19.97 2.61 -23.01
C SER A 116 -20.50 3.97 -22.52
N ALA A 117 -21.75 4.04 -22.05
CA ALA A 117 -22.30 5.24 -21.44
C ALA A 117 -21.57 5.63 -20.14
N ILE A 118 -21.28 4.65 -19.27
CA ILE A 118 -20.54 4.87 -18.02
C ILE A 118 -19.11 5.34 -18.30
N ASN A 119 -18.38 4.65 -19.18
CA ASN A 119 -17.00 5.02 -19.49
C ASN A 119 -16.90 6.41 -20.14
N THR A 120 -17.89 6.78 -20.95
CA THR A 120 -17.96 8.12 -21.56
C THR A 120 -18.25 9.18 -20.51
N GLY A 121 -19.23 8.95 -19.63
CA GLY A 121 -19.55 9.86 -18.53
C GLY A 121 -18.37 10.07 -17.58
N VAL A 122 -17.66 9.01 -17.20
CA VAL A 122 -16.46 9.11 -16.36
C VAL A 122 -15.35 9.91 -17.04
N ARG A 123 -15.14 9.71 -18.36
CA ARG A 123 -14.12 10.44 -19.13
C ARG A 123 -14.45 11.92 -19.28
N GLU A 124 -15.73 12.25 -19.40
CA GLU A 124 -16.19 13.63 -19.55
C GLU A 124 -16.15 14.38 -18.21
N ILE A 125 -16.50 13.71 -17.11
CA ILE A 125 -16.34 14.22 -15.74
C ILE A 125 -14.86 14.41 -15.38
N THR A 126 -14.00 13.44 -15.72
CA THR A 126 -12.55 13.62 -15.49
C THR A 126 -11.98 14.73 -16.35
N ARG A 127 -12.45 14.93 -17.60
CA ARG A 127 -12.04 16.09 -18.41
C ARG A 127 -12.58 17.42 -17.88
N SER A 128 -13.78 17.45 -17.31
CA SER A 128 -14.34 18.67 -16.72
C SER A 128 -13.64 19.05 -15.42
N ILE A 129 -13.21 18.05 -14.62
CA ILE A 129 -12.48 18.26 -13.36
C ILE A 129 -10.98 18.53 -13.60
N PHE A 130 -10.34 17.83 -14.53
CA PHE A 130 -8.89 17.98 -14.80
C PHE A 130 -8.55 18.96 -15.94
N GLY A 131 -9.54 19.72 -16.44
CA GLY A 131 -9.29 20.97 -17.18
C GLY A 131 -8.49 20.88 -18.48
N THR A 132 -8.43 19.72 -19.14
CA THR A 132 -7.73 19.59 -20.44
C THR A 132 -8.64 20.01 -21.60
N GLY A 133 -9.03 21.28 -21.57
CA GLY A 133 -9.80 21.94 -22.63
C GLY A 133 -8.93 22.29 -23.85
N ARG A 134 -9.29 21.72 -25.00
CA ARG A 134 -9.24 22.34 -26.34
C ARG A 134 -7.84 22.65 -26.93
N ARG A 135 -7.29 21.69 -27.68
CA ARG A 135 -6.26 21.96 -28.70
C ARG A 135 -6.95 22.58 -29.92
N ARG A 136 -6.84 23.90 -30.09
CA ARG A 136 -7.15 24.60 -31.35
C ARG A 136 -6.31 23.99 -32.47
N SER A 137 -6.94 23.47 -33.50
CA SER A 137 -6.33 23.28 -34.81
C SER A 137 -7.01 24.26 -35.78
N LYS A 138 -6.19 24.79 -36.68
CA LYS A 138 -6.42 25.77 -37.74
C LYS A 138 -7.83 25.75 -38.35
#